data_AF-A0A0C3J440-F1
#
_entry.id   AF-A0A0C3J440-F1
#
_cell.length_a   1.000
_cell.length_b   1.000
_cell.length_c   1.000
_cell.angle_alpha   90.00
_cell.angle_beta   90.00
_cell.angle_gamma   90.00
#
_symmetry.space_group_name_H-M   'P 1'
#
loop_
_entity.id
_entity.type
_entity.pdbx_description
1 polymer ?
#
loop_
_entity_poly.entity_id
_entity_poly.type
_entity_poly.pdbx_seq_one_letter_code
_entity_poly.pdbx_strand_id
1 'polypeptide(L)'
;MPCNRVAIATLLLAVSVKVLAQNVGQCDAALAPTIEKAASDYALAQSYMYVNAALEYDKLKRSSAEERGTSASYKFFGAEYNESKSSSEFQEKIRDRLKRENFSMSESESRSSYRRYLSGPQLSAWSSCVQSVTRGGAVILLAESVSSSAFPIRVRWYPPAGVGTGTLVIRIRNGTIDDTNHLQVQLQGATEKAFIVEPDTSTRQIVLTAEIMGTADTLALPRAFPPAEPPKPSVIGAKPKTRMQITVPAADFVRPLNVALGGPNNTYGADVLLNGPPYNDRPNRAEFEFNASAGGTYLLKVEYAAADARPVRILLNGEVVIAEALGSPTGCWTTDCQRVLNQGRLTLREGLNVLRVERGSVFPHIRKFVFEPMD
;
A
#
# COMPACT_ATOMS: atom_id res chain seq x y z
N MET A 1 20.89 -69.32 13.73
CA MET A 1 21.82 -68.18 13.59
C MET A 1 22.16 -68.00 12.13
N PRO A 2 22.30 -66.79 11.55
CA PRO A 2 21.63 -65.49 11.75
C PRO A 2 20.72 -65.13 10.53
N CYS A 3 19.66 -64.32 10.66
CA CYS A 3 19.62 -62.83 10.56
C CYS A 3 20.01 -62.30 9.15
N ASN A 4 19.38 -61.33 8.48
CA ASN A 4 18.29 -60.43 8.81
C ASN A 4 17.80 -59.73 7.51
N ARG A 5 16.66 -59.03 7.64
CA ARG A 5 15.96 -58.11 6.72
C ARG A 5 16.86 -57.13 5.95
N VAL A 6 16.33 -56.58 4.85
CA VAL A 6 16.05 -55.14 4.69
C VAL A 6 15.33 -54.89 3.35
N ALA A 7 14.03 -54.58 3.41
CA ALA A 7 13.33 -53.84 2.37
C ALA A 7 13.25 -52.40 2.88
N ILE A 8 14.03 -51.49 2.27
CA ILE A 8 14.05 -50.07 2.65
C ILE A 8 12.82 -49.40 2.06
N ALA A 9 12.01 -48.86 2.97
CA ALA A 9 10.86 -48.03 2.70
C ALA A 9 11.24 -46.81 1.83
N THR A 10 10.69 -46.75 0.62
CA THR A 10 10.72 -45.54 -0.22
C THR A 10 9.36 -44.83 -0.12
N LEU A 11 8.98 -44.43 1.10
CA LEU A 11 7.71 -43.74 1.32
C LEU A 11 7.74 -42.87 2.58
N LEU A 12 8.54 -41.78 2.60
CA LEU A 12 8.51 -40.83 3.72
C LEU A 12 8.93 -39.38 3.42
N LEU A 13 9.16 -38.99 2.15
CA LEU A 13 9.51 -37.58 1.81
C LEU A 13 8.33 -36.68 1.44
N ALA A 14 7.18 -37.22 1.06
CA ALA A 14 6.02 -36.40 0.68
C ALA A 14 5.23 -35.86 1.89
N VAL A 15 5.31 -36.53 3.04
CA VAL A 15 4.57 -36.15 4.26
C VAL A 15 5.28 -34.99 4.97
N SER A 16 6.61 -35.02 5.06
CA SER A 16 7.43 -33.99 5.73
C SER A 16 7.37 -32.63 5.04
N VAL A 17 7.41 -32.58 3.70
CA VAL A 17 7.31 -31.30 2.94
C VAL A 17 5.93 -30.65 3.11
N LYS A 18 4.84 -31.43 3.09
CA LYS A 18 3.48 -30.90 3.33
C LYS A 18 3.31 -30.38 4.75
N VAL A 19 3.86 -31.07 5.75
CA VAL A 19 3.80 -30.66 7.17
C VAL A 19 4.62 -29.39 7.42
N LEU A 20 5.83 -29.29 6.84
CA LEU A 20 6.64 -28.07 6.89
C LEU A 20 5.94 -26.88 6.20
N ALA A 21 5.35 -27.10 5.03
CA ALA A 21 4.60 -26.05 4.32
C ALA A 21 3.35 -25.58 5.09
N GLN A 22 2.61 -26.50 5.72
CA GLN A 22 1.49 -26.13 6.62
C GLN A 22 1.96 -25.36 7.85
N ASN A 23 3.10 -25.73 8.43
CA ASN A 23 3.66 -25.05 9.60
C ASN A 23 4.23 -23.67 9.28
N VAL A 24 4.71 -23.41 8.06
CA VAL A 24 5.10 -22.05 7.63
C VAL A 24 3.86 -21.20 7.31
N GLY A 25 2.82 -21.80 6.75
CA GLY A 25 1.57 -21.10 6.43
C GLY A 25 0.88 -20.45 7.64
N GLN A 26 1.09 -20.96 8.85
CA GLN A 26 0.59 -20.32 10.08
C GLN A 26 1.29 -18.97 10.37
N CYS A 27 2.52 -18.80 9.88
CA CYS A 27 3.26 -17.54 10.01
C CYS A 27 2.77 -16.50 9.02
N ASP A 28 2.20 -16.90 7.88
CA ASP A 28 1.76 -15.99 6.83
C ASP A 28 0.65 -15.02 7.26
N ALA A 29 -0.02 -15.29 8.38
CA ALA A 29 -0.92 -14.33 9.01
C ALA A 29 -0.22 -12.99 9.33
N ALA A 30 1.07 -13.02 9.69
CA ALA A 30 1.87 -11.83 9.93
C ALA A 30 2.19 -11.05 8.64
N LEU A 31 2.06 -11.69 7.47
CA LEU A 31 2.28 -11.07 6.16
C LEU A 31 1.04 -10.38 5.60
N ALA A 32 -0.13 -10.54 6.22
CA ALA A 32 -1.31 -9.77 5.85
C ALA A 32 -1.28 -8.39 6.55
N PRO A 33 -1.62 -7.29 5.85
CA PRO A 33 -1.86 -6.01 6.51
C PRO A 33 -3.10 -6.11 7.41
N THR A 34 -3.26 -5.16 8.34
CA THR A 34 -4.54 -5.02 9.03
C THR A 34 -5.62 -4.58 8.04
N ILE A 35 -6.87 -4.92 8.31
CA ILE A 35 -7.98 -4.52 7.44
C ILE A 35 -8.12 -3.00 7.36
N GLU A 36 -7.80 -2.26 8.43
CA GLU A 36 -7.79 -0.79 8.45
C GLU A 36 -6.73 -0.21 7.52
N LYS A 37 -5.61 -0.91 7.35
CA LYS A 37 -4.56 -0.53 6.40
C LYS A 37 -4.93 -0.95 4.98
N ALA A 38 -5.63 -2.07 4.81
CA ALA A 38 -6.12 -2.49 3.51
C ALA A 38 -7.22 -1.56 2.98
N ALA A 39 -8.06 -1.05 3.88
CA ALA A 39 -9.16 -0.13 3.63
C ALA A 39 -8.78 1.19 2.95
N SER A 40 -7.52 1.64 3.09
CA SER A 40 -7.08 2.93 2.57
C SER A 40 -6.72 2.90 1.08
N ASP A 41 -6.66 1.72 0.46
CA ASP A 41 -6.41 1.51 -0.97
C ASP A 41 -7.37 0.41 -1.46
N TYR A 42 -8.22 0.72 -2.44
CA TYR A 42 -9.27 -0.22 -2.83
C TYR A 42 -8.73 -1.51 -3.45
N ALA A 43 -7.65 -1.43 -4.23
CA ALA A 43 -7.03 -2.61 -4.84
C ALA A 43 -6.40 -3.50 -3.76
N LEU A 44 -5.83 -2.88 -2.72
CA LEU A 44 -5.33 -3.57 -1.54
C LEU A 44 -6.47 -4.22 -0.73
N ALA A 45 -7.58 -3.51 -0.53
CA ALA A 45 -8.78 -4.03 0.10
C ALA A 45 -9.34 -5.24 -0.66
N GLN A 46 -9.48 -5.15 -1.98
CA GLN A 46 -9.94 -6.26 -2.82
C GLN A 46 -9.01 -7.48 -2.73
N SER A 47 -7.69 -7.26 -2.77
CA SER A 47 -6.69 -8.33 -2.58
C SER A 47 -6.81 -8.98 -1.20
N TYR A 48 -7.01 -8.17 -0.15
CA TYR A 48 -7.22 -8.66 1.20
C TYR A 48 -8.51 -9.48 1.31
N MET A 49 -9.62 -8.98 0.76
CA MET A 49 -10.92 -9.66 0.73
C MET A 49 -10.83 -11.02 0.03
N TYR A 50 -10.16 -11.06 -1.14
CA TYR A 50 -10.01 -12.28 -1.93
C TYR A 50 -9.31 -13.40 -1.15
N VAL A 51 -8.27 -13.05 -0.39
CA VAL A 51 -7.42 -14.02 0.32
C VAL A 51 -7.95 -14.36 1.71
N ASN A 52 -8.52 -13.39 2.44
CA ASN A 52 -8.80 -13.50 3.88
C ASN A 52 -10.29 -13.68 4.22
N ALA A 53 -11.19 -13.81 3.24
CA ALA A 53 -12.62 -13.94 3.49
C ALA A 53 -12.96 -15.04 4.53
N ALA A 54 -12.38 -16.24 4.40
CA ALA A 54 -12.64 -17.34 5.35
C ALA A 54 -12.27 -16.96 6.80
N LEU A 55 -11.09 -16.35 6.97
CA LEU A 55 -10.57 -15.92 8.26
C LEU A 55 -11.47 -14.84 8.89
N GLU A 56 -11.90 -13.87 8.08
CA GLU A 56 -12.77 -12.78 8.54
C GLU A 56 -14.17 -13.27 8.91
N TYR A 57 -14.71 -14.24 8.17
CA TYR A 57 -15.97 -14.89 8.54
C TYR A 57 -15.87 -15.56 9.92
N ASP A 58 -14.81 -16.33 10.16
CA ASP A 58 -14.62 -17.02 11.44
C ASP A 58 -14.37 -16.06 12.60
N LYS A 59 -13.75 -14.90 12.33
CA LYS A 59 -13.57 -13.81 13.29
C LYS A 59 -14.93 -13.19 13.62
N LEU A 60 -15.70 -12.76 12.62
CA LEU A 60 -17.02 -12.15 12.80
C LEU A 60 -18.01 -13.09 13.50
N LYS A 61 -17.98 -14.38 13.18
CA LYS A 61 -18.83 -15.40 13.81
C LYS A 61 -18.56 -15.57 15.31
N ARG A 62 -17.30 -15.36 15.74
CA ARG A 62 -16.88 -15.44 17.14
C ARG A 62 -17.11 -14.15 17.92
N SER A 63 -17.30 -13.03 17.24
CA SER A 63 -17.52 -11.71 17.85
C SER A 63 -18.97 -11.49 18.30
N SER A 64 -19.13 -10.77 19.41
CA SER A 64 -20.44 -10.29 19.87
C SER A 64 -21.06 -9.30 18.86
N ALA A 65 -22.37 -9.03 18.97
CA ALA A 65 -23.02 -8.06 18.10
C ALA A 65 -22.44 -6.63 18.27
N GLU A 66 -22.08 -6.27 19.50
CA GLU A 66 -21.48 -4.97 19.84
C GLU A 66 -20.06 -4.85 19.27
N GLU A 67 -19.24 -5.91 19.42
CA GLU A 67 -17.89 -5.98 18.84
C GLU A 67 -17.94 -5.90 17.30
N ARG A 68 -18.90 -6.60 16.68
CA ARG A 68 -19.08 -6.52 15.22
C ARG A 68 -19.41 -5.11 14.78
N GLY A 69 -20.34 -4.43 15.43
CA GLY A 69 -20.79 -3.07 15.07
C GLY A 69 -19.67 -2.03 15.04
N THR A 70 -18.58 -2.25 15.78
CA THR A 70 -17.42 -1.36 15.83
C THR A 70 -16.23 -1.84 14.98
N SER A 71 -16.20 -3.12 14.59
CA SER A 71 -15.08 -3.72 13.85
C SER A 71 -14.98 -3.22 12.41
N ALA A 72 -13.75 -2.97 11.93
CA ALA A 72 -13.51 -2.69 10.52
C ALA A 72 -13.86 -3.90 9.65
N SER A 73 -13.60 -5.13 10.12
CA SER A 73 -14.06 -6.38 9.48
C SER A 73 -15.53 -6.31 9.09
N TYR A 74 -16.41 -5.96 10.03
CA TYR A 74 -17.84 -5.91 9.73
C TYR A 74 -18.21 -4.75 8.79
N LYS A 75 -17.49 -3.62 8.82
CA LYS A 75 -17.69 -2.53 7.86
C LYS A 75 -17.38 -2.95 6.41
N PHE A 76 -16.38 -3.80 6.22
CA PHE A 76 -15.95 -4.25 4.88
C PHE A 76 -16.73 -5.45 4.35
N PHE A 77 -17.15 -6.33 5.25
CA PHE A 77 -17.70 -7.65 4.92
C PHE A 77 -19.16 -7.84 5.37
N GLY A 78 -19.75 -6.86 6.06
CA GLY A 78 -21.01 -7.03 6.80
C GLY A 78 -22.19 -7.41 5.93
N ALA A 79 -22.27 -6.88 4.70
CA ALA A 79 -23.35 -7.20 3.76
C ALA A 79 -23.32 -8.69 3.39
N GLU A 80 -22.18 -9.19 2.93
CA GLU A 80 -22.01 -10.58 2.55
C GLU A 80 -22.09 -11.50 3.77
N TYR A 81 -21.57 -11.07 4.92
CA TYR A 81 -21.60 -11.83 6.16
C TYR A 81 -23.04 -12.08 6.63
N ASN A 82 -23.88 -11.04 6.66
CA ASN A 82 -25.27 -11.14 7.12
C ASN A 82 -26.12 -12.05 6.21
N GLU A 83 -25.76 -12.15 4.94
CA GLU A 83 -26.45 -13.01 3.97
C GLU A 83 -25.91 -14.44 3.91
N SER A 84 -24.82 -14.74 4.61
CA SER A 84 -24.14 -16.03 4.55
C SER A 84 -24.48 -16.92 5.73
N LYS A 85 -24.72 -18.21 5.48
CA LYS A 85 -24.94 -19.24 6.51
C LYS A 85 -23.67 -20.06 6.79
N SER A 86 -22.69 -19.98 5.91
CA SER A 86 -21.43 -20.73 6.01
C SER A 86 -20.23 -19.92 5.50
N SER A 87 -19.02 -20.31 5.92
CA SER A 87 -17.77 -19.72 5.43
C SER A 87 -17.60 -19.91 3.92
N SER A 88 -18.08 -21.03 3.37
CA SER A 88 -18.02 -21.29 1.92
C SER A 88 -18.93 -20.34 1.13
N GLU A 89 -20.17 -20.17 1.57
CA GLU A 89 -21.14 -19.25 0.96
C GLU A 89 -20.65 -17.80 1.04
N PHE A 90 -20.06 -17.42 2.16
CA PHE A 90 -19.46 -16.11 2.34
C PHE A 90 -18.32 -15.86 1.36
N GLN A 91 -17.38 -16.81 1.23
CA GLN A 91 -16.29 -16.71 0.26
C GLN A 91 -16.80 -16.60 -1.19
N GLU A 92 -17.84 -17.34 -1.54
CA GLU A 92 -18.47 -17.28 -2.86
C GLU A 92 -19.07 -15.90 -3.13
N LYS A 93 -19.85 -15.35 -2.19
CA LYS A 93 -20.40 -13.99 -2.29
C LYS A 93 -19.32 -12.92 -2.45
N ILE A 94 -18.21 -13.06 -1.72
CA ILE A 94 -17.06 -12.15 -1.86
C ILE A 94 -16.42 -12.28 -3.24
N ARG A 95 -16.20 -13.49 -3.74
CA ARG A 95 -15.69 -13.71 -5.11
C ARG A 95 -16.62 -13.11 -6.16
N ASP A 96 -17.93 -13.27 -6.00
CA ASP A 96 -18.92 -12.70 -6.91
C ASP A 96 -18.92 -11.18 -6.89
N ARG A 97 -18.80 -10.56 -5.71
CA ARG A 97 -18.62 -9.11 -5.59
C ARG A 97 -17.36 -8.66 -6.31
N LEU A 98 -16.22 -9.26 -6.01
CA LEU A 98 -14.94 -8.91 -6.62
C LEU A 98 -14.98 -9.05 -8.15
N LYS A 99 -15.66 -10.10 -8.66
CA LYS A 99 -15.88 -10.30 -10.09
C LYS A 99 -16.74 -9.18 -10.71
N ARG A 100 -17.82 -8.75 -10.04
CA ARG A 100 -18.64 -7.60 -10.50
C ARG A 100 -17.84 -6.29 -10.51
N GLU A 101 -16.84 -6.19 -9.65
CA GLU A 101 -15.93 -5.05 -9.55
C GLU A 101 -14.69 -5.17 -10.46
N ASN A 102 -14.68 -6.12 -11.40
CA ASN A 102 -13.59 -6.36 -12.35
C ASN A 102 -12.23 -6.68 -11.69
N PHE A 103 -12.22 -7.18 -10.46
CA PHE A 103 -11.02 -7.69 -9.84
C PHE A 103 -10.55 -8.95 -10.58
N SER A 104 -9.28 -8.96 -10.99
CA SER A 104 -8.73 -9.98 -11.90
C SER A 104 -7.46 -10.67 -11.40
N MET A 105 -6.98 -10.29 -10.21
CA MET A 105 -5.76 -10.88 -9.65
C MET A 105 -6.01 -12.30 -9.13
N SER A 106 -5.01 -13.15 -9.28
CA SER A 106 -4.97 -14.49 -8.66
C SER A 106 -4.74 -14.39 -7.14
N GLU A 107 -4.85 -15.52 -6.44
CA GLU A 107 -4.50 -15.57 -5.02
C GLU A 107 -3.02 -15.21 -4.77
N SER A 108 -2.10 -15.72 -5.61
CA SER A 108 -0.67 -15.43 -5.46
C SER A 108 -0.35 -13.97 -5.73
N GLU A 109 -1.02 -13.34 -6.69
CA GLU A 109 -0.91 -11.91 -6.98
C GLU A 109 -1.47 -11.08 -5.84
N SER A 110 -2.62 -11.48 -5.30
CA SER A 110 -3.27 -10.80 -4.17
C SER A 110 -2.38 -10.82 -2.92
N ARG A 111 -1.80 -11.99 -2.61
CA ARG A 111 -0.83 -12.16 -1.52
C ARG A 111 0.40 -11.29 -1.71
N SER A 112 0.95 -11.28 -2.92
CA SER A 112 2.12 -10.46 -3.27
C SER A 112 1.82 -8.96 -3.19
N SER A 113 0.63 -8.53 -3.61
CA SER A 113 0.23 -7.13 -3.63
C SER A 113 0.18 -6.54 -2.22
N TYR A 114 -0.41 -7.24 -1.25
CA TYR A 114 -0.48 -6.71 0.11
C TYR A 114 0.84 -6.82 0.88
N ARG A 115 1.71 -7.78 0.54
CA ARG A 115 3.07 -7.89 1.12
C ARG A 115 3.92 -6.64 0.89
N ARG A 116 3.67 -5.89 -0.19
CA ARG A 116 4.35 -4.62 -0.51
C ARG A 116 4.21 -3.56 0.58
N TYR A 117 3.19 -3.66 1.43
CA TYR A 117 2.90 -2.69 2.48
C TYR A 117 3.30 -3.19 3.87
N LEU A 118 4.08 -4.27 3.97
CA LEU A 118 4.49 -4.79 5.27
C LEU A 118 5.48 -3.85 5.96
N SER A 119 5.26 -3.65 7.26
CA SER A 119 6.19 -2.92 8.10
C SER A 119 7.37 -3.80 8.53
N GLY A 120 8.49 -3.18 8.88
CA GLY A 120 9.65 -3.89 9.45
C GLY A 120 9.28 -4.82 10.62
N PRO A 121 8.47 -4.37 11.62
CA PRO A 121 8.01 -5.23 12.70
C PRO A 121 7.20 -6.45 12.25
N GLN A 122 6.33 -6.31 11.23
CA GLN A 122 5.58 -7.46 10.69
C GLN A 122 6.51 -8.48 10.03
N LEU A 123 7.50 -8.01 9.28
CA LEU A 123 8.52 -8.88 8.66
C LEU A 123 9.34 -9.62 9.71
N SER A 124 9.75 -8.92 10.78
CA SER A 124 10.48 -9.53 11.90
C SER A 124 9.62 -10.55 12.66
N ALA A 125 8.33 -10.26 12.86
CA ALA A 125 7.40 -11.21 13.49
C ALA A 125 7.22 -12.47 12.64
N TRP A 126 7.05 -12.30 11.34
CA TRP A 126 6.99 -13.41 10.40
C TRP A 126 8.27 -14.24 10.40
N SER A 127 9.44 -13.61 10.27
CA SER A 127 10.72 -14.34 10.24
C SER A 127 10.97 -15.11 11.54
N SER A 128 10.65 -14.51 12.69
CA SER A 128 10.76 -15.15 13.99
C SER A 128 9.84 -16.36 14.10
N CYS A 129 8.62 -16.25 13.59
CA CYS A 129 7.69 -17.38 13.51
C CYS A 129 8.28 -18.50 12.63
N VAL A 130 8.72 -18.19 11.41
CA VAL A 130 9.30 -19.18 10.47
C VAL A 130 10.51 -19.89 11.08
N GLN A 131 11.40 -19.15 11.74
CA GLN A 131 12.57 -19.72 12.40
C GLN A 131 12.18 -20.65 13.56
N SER A 132 11.14 -20.30 14.34
CA SER A 132 10.69 -21.14 15.45
C SER A 132 10.02 -22.45 15.01
N VAL A 133 9.33 -22.45 13.86
CA VAL A 133 8.58 -23.63 13.37
C VAL A 133 9.40 -24.52 12.45
N THR A 134 10.41 -23.99 11.77
CA THR A 134 11.26 -24.76 10.84
C THR A 134 12.65 -25.07 11.39
N ARG A 135 13.12 -24.36 12.42
CA ARG A 135 14.53 -24.31 12.87
C ARG A 135 15.53 -23.97 11.74
N GLY A 136 15.04 -23.55 10.58
CA GLY A 136 15.80 -23.18 9.39
C GLY A 136 15.88 -21.67 9.22
N GLY A 137 16.41 -21.26 8.08
CA GLY A 137 16.41 -19.86 7.66
C GLY A 137 15.06 -19.44 7.06
N ALA A 138 14.97 -18.19 6.64
CA ALA A 138 13.85 -17.66 5.89
C ALA A 138 14.35 -16.73 4.78
N VAL A 139 13.66 -16.71 3.66
CA VAL A 139 13.86 -15.71 2.59
C VAL A 139 12.51 -15.10 2.27
N ILE A 140 12.46 -13.80 2.01
CA ILE A 140 11.25 -13.11 1.58
C ILE A 140 11.55 -12.11 0.46
N LEU A 141 10.67 -12.10 -0.54
CA LEU A 141 10.65 -11.16 -1.65
C LEU A 141 9.64 -10.06 -1.40
N LEU A 142 10.08 -8.81 -1.56
CA LEU A 142 9.24 -7.61 -1.45
C LEU A 142 9.44 -6.76 -2.70
N ALA A 143 8.36 -6.39 -3.39
CA ALA A 143 8.44 -5.40 -4.46
C ALA A 143 8.03 -4.02 -3.97
N GLU A 144 8.66 -2.98 -4.51
CA GLU A 144 8.36 -1.58 -4.21
C GLU A 144 8.16 -0.80 -5.50
N SER A 145 7.29 0.21 -5.46
CA SER A 145 7.09 1.14 -6.60
C SER A 145 6.92 0.46 -7.96
N VAL A 146 6.15 -0.65 -8.00
CA VAL A 146 5.99 -1.49 -9.20
C VAL A 146 5.48 -0.65 -10.36
N SER A 147 6.24 -0.64 -11.45
CA SER A 147 5.92 0.08 -12.69
C SER A 147 6.03 -0.85 -13.90
N SER A 148 5.60 -0.37 -15.06
CA SER A 148 5.68 -1.13 -16.32
C SER A 148 7.07 -1.14 -16.97
N SER A 149 7.99 -0.26 -16.56
CA SER A 149 9.32 -0.16 -17.16
C SER A 149 10.40 -0.85 -16.33
N ALA A 150 10.45 -0.56 -15.04
CA ALA A 150 11.37 -1.18 -14.10
C ALA A 150 10.90 -0.95 -12.67
N PHE A 151 11.22 -1.86 -11.75
CA PHE A 151 10.92 -1.65 -10.33
C PHE A 151 11.91 -2.37 -9.41
N PRO A 152 12.17 -1.82 -8.22
CA PRO A 152 12.99 -2.47 -7.22
C PRO A 152 12.26 -3.65 -6.56
N ILE A 153 13.00 -4.73 -6.35
CA ILE A 153 12.69 -5.77 -5.38
C ILE A 153 13.73 -5.75 -4.27
N ARG A 154 13.32 -6.15 -3.06
CA ARG A 154 14.22 -6.46 -1.96
C ARG A 154 14.10 -7.94 -1.61
N VAL A 155 15.24 -8.58 -1.47
CA VAL A 155 15.36 -9.93 -0.94
C VAL A 155 15.93 -9.82 0.46
N ARG A 156 15.16 -10.24 1.46
CA ARG A 156 15.65 -10.37 2.84
C ARG A 156 15.93 -11.82 3.13
N TRP A 157 17.13 -12.10 3.61
CA TRP A 157 17.53 -13.43 4.06
C TRP A 157 17.82 -13.41 5.56
N TYR A 158 17.22 -14.37 6.26
CA TYR A 158 17.44 -14.68 7.66
C TYR A 158 18.09 -16.06 7.71
N PRO A 159 19.41 -16.18 7.93
CA PRO A 159 20.08 -17.47 7.91
C PRO A 159 19.62 -18.38 9.05
N PRO A 160 19.72 -19.72 8.88
CA PRO A 160 19.65 -20.65 10.01
C PRO A 160 20.72 -20.32 11.06
N ALA A 161 20.47 -20.70 12.32
CA ALA A 161 21.46 -20.54 13.39
C ALA A 161 22.78 -21.25 13.04
N GLY A 162 23.91 -20.56 13.22
CA GLY A 162 25.25 -21.09 12.91
C GLY A 162 25.63 -21.05 11.43
N VAL A 163 24.75 -20.59 10.53
CA VAL A 163 25.05 -20.43 9.11
C VAL A 163 25.46 -18.99 8.81
N GLY A 164 26.70 -18.82 8.34
CA GLY A 164 27.25 -17.50 8.03
C GLY A 164 27.08 -17.07 6.57
N THR A 165 26.89 -18.00 5.63
CA THR A 165 26.82 -17.70 4.18
C THR A 165 25.84 -18.62 3.45
N GLY A 166 25.32 -18.17 2.31
CA GLY A 166 24.41 -18.95 1.48
C GLY A 166 24.29 -18.38 0.07
N THR A 167 24.08 -19.24 -0.91
CA THR A 167 23.89 -18.84 -2.31
C THR A 167 22.41 -18.61 -2.59
N LEU A 168 22.05 -17.35 -2.83
CA LEU A 168 20.73 -16.96 -3.30
C LEU A 168 20.64 -17.24 -4.80
N VAL A 169 19.57 -17.93 -5.21
CA VAL A 169 19.19 -18.11 -6.61
C VAL A 169 17.87 -17.39 -6.84
N ILE A 170 17.84 -16.42 -7.75
CA ILE A 170 16.61 -15.75 -8.20
C ILE A 170 16.30 -16.24 -9.61
N ARG A 171 15.08 -16.74 -9.81
CA ARG A 171 14.52 -17.08 -11.12
C ARG A 171 13.36 -16.15 -11.43
N ILE A 172 13.37 -15.57 -12.62
CA ILE A 172 12.37 -14.63 -13.07
C ILE A 172 11.69 -15.23 -14.30
N ARG A 173 10.37 -15.24 -14.27
CA ARG A 173 9.55 -15.47 -15.46
C ARG A 173 8.96 -14.14 -15.86
N ASN A 174 9.06 -13.82 -17.15
CA ASN A 174 8.49 -12.61 -17.77
C ASN A 174 9.18 -11.30 -17.35
N GLY A 175 10.50 -11.36 -17.17
CA GLY A 175 11.34 -10.20 -16.87
C GLY A 175 12.78 -10.61 -16.60
N THR A 176 13.62 -9.63 -16.32
CA THR A 176 15.06 -9.81 -16.08
C THR A 176 15.55 -8.92 -14.93
N ILE A 177 16.74 -9.23 -14.41
CA ILE A 177 17.59 -8.36 -13.59
C ILE A 177 18.93 -8.36 -14.31
N ASP A 178 19.48 -7.19 -14.66
CA ASP A 178 20.76 -7.07 -15.38
C ASP A 178 20.81 -8.00 -16.62
N ASP A 179 19.78 -7.92 -17.47
CA ASP A 179 19.60 -8.75 -18.68
C ASP A 179 19.54 -10.28 -18.47
N THR A 180 19.50 -10.76 -17.23
CA THR A 180 19.34 -12.20 -16.91
C THR A 180 18.03 -12.50 -16.19
N ASN A 181 17.40 -13.62 -16.54
CA ASN A 181 16.24 -14.15 -15.81
C ASN A 181 16.65 -15.16 -14.72
N HIS A 182 17.95 -15.38 -14.55
CA HIS A 182 18.51 -16.31 -13.58
C HIS A 182 19.77 -15.70 -12.95
N LEU A 183 19.67 -15.32 -11.69
CA LEU A 183 20.73 -14.63 -10.95
C LEU A 183 21.19 -15.49 -9.77
N GLN A 184 22.52 -15.58 -9.57
CA GLN A 184 23.11 -16.20 -8.38
C GLN A 184 23.95 -15.18 -7.62
N VAL A 185 23.74 -15.09 -6.31
CA VAL A 185 24.44 -14.13 -5.44
C VAL A 185 24.82 -14.80 -4.13
N GLN A 186 26.08 -14.65 -3.70
CA GLN A 186 26.46 -15.03 -2.35
C GLN A 186 25.98 -13.99 -1.34
N LEU A 187 25.28 -14.46 -0.31
CA LEU A 187 24.85 -13.67 0.82
C LEU A 187 25.65 -14.06 2.07
N GLN A 188 25.86 -13.09 2.96
CA GLN A 188 26.55 -13.28 4.23
C GLN A 188 25.70 -12.74 5.37
N GLY A 189 25.50 -13.56 6.40
CA GLY A 189 24.68 -13.23 7.56
C GLY A 189 23.23 -12.88 7.22
N ALA A 190 22.51 -12.36 8.21
CA ALA A 190 21.21 -11.75 7.97
C ALA A 190 21.41 -10.49 7.12
N THR A 191 20.77 -10.43 5.95
CA THR A 191 21.03 -9.37 4.97
C THR A 191 19.78 -9.02 4.18
N GLU A 192 19.78 -7.80 3.64
CA GLU A 192 18.82 -7.32 2.66
C GLU A 192 19.58 -6.87 1.42
N LYS A 193 19.16 -7.37 0.25
CA LYS A 193 19.72 -6.95 -1.03
C LYS A 193 18.63 -6.51 -1.99
N ALA A 194 18.85 -5.37 -2.64
CA ALA A 194 17.94 -4.84 -3.64
C ALA A 194 18.39 -5.22 -5.05
N PHE A 195 17.43 -5.44 -5.93
CA PHE A 195 17.64 -5.67 -7.37
C PHE A 195 16.61 -4.88 -8.16
N ILE A 196 16.94 -4.48 -9.38
CA ILE A 196 16.01 -3.83 -10.29
C ILE A 196 15.49 -4.88 -11.27
N VAL A 197 14.18 -5.04 -11.31
CA VAL A 197 13.48 -5.95 -12.22
C VAL A 197 12.97 -5.16 -13.41
N GLU A 198 13.27 -5.65 -14.61
CA GLU A 198 12.81 -5.12 -15.88
C GLU A 198 11.75 -6.08 -16.46
N PRO A 199 10.47 -5.68 -16.52
CA PRO A 199 9.40 -6.53 -17.06
C PRO A 199 9.49 -6.75 -18.56
N ASP A 200 9.13 -7.95 -19.02
CA ASP A 200 8.93 -8.20 -20.45
C ASP A 200 7.65 -7.48 -20.95
N THR A 201 7.76 -6.75 -22.06
CA THR A 201 6.71 -5.83 -22.59
C THR A 201 5.35 -6.50 -22.94
N SER A 202 5.32 -7.82 -23.13
CA SER A 202 4.17 -8.57 -23.68
C SER A 202 3.39 -9.39 -22.64
N THR A 203 3.77 -9.36 -21.37
CA THR A 203 3.32 -10.37 -20.41
C THR A 203 2.21 -9.87 -19.49
N ARG A 204 1.35 -10.78 -19.00
CA ARG A 204 0.23 -10.45 -18.10
C ARG A 204 0.63 -10.44 -16.62
N GLN A 205 1.74 -11.11 -16.29
CA GLN A 205 2.18 -11.36 -14.93
C GLN A 205 3.69 -11.57 -14.92
N ILE A 206 4.36 -11.08 -13.87
CA ILE A 206 5.77 -11.33 -13.58
C ILE A 206 5.83 -12.28 -12.38
N VAL A 207 6.67 -13.31 -12.44
CA VAL A 207 6.87 -14.24 -11.32
C VAL A 207 8.34 -14.32 -10.97
N LEU A 208 8.66 -14.07 -9.70
CA LEU A 208 10.00 -14.17 -9.17
C LEU A 208 10.02 -15.23 -8.08
N THR A 209 10.99 -16.14 -8.15
CA THR A 209 11.25 -17.11 -7.10
C THR A 209 12.66 -16.91 -6.58
N ALA A 210 12.78 -16.65 -5.28
CA ALA A 210 14.04 -16.60 -4.57
C ALA A 210 14.21 -17.89 -3.79
N GLU A 211 15.34 -18.55 -3.95
CA GLU A 211 15.67 -19.81 -3.27
C GLU A 211 17.05 -19.69 -2.62
N ILE A 212 17.16 -20.13 -1.37
CA ILE A 212 18.42 -20.19 -0.63
C ILE A 212 18.35 -21.29 0.42
N MET A 213 19.29 -22.23 0.37
CA MET A 213 19.43 -23.31 1.36
C MET A 213 18.13 -24.07 1.66
N GLY A 214 17.37 -24.43 0.61
CA GLY A 214 16.11 -25.18 0.74
C GLY A 214 14.92 -24.35 1.22
N THR A 215 15.09 -23.05 1.45
CA THR A 215 14.01 -22.10 1.69
C THR A 215 13.73 -21.34 0.41
N ALA A 216 12.45 -21.06 0.14
CA ALA A 216 12.07 -20.29 -1.04
C ALA A 216 10.88 -19.38 -0.74
N ASP A 217 10.83 -18.26 -1.44
CA ASP A 217 9.64 -17.41 -1.52
C ASP A 217 9.36 -17.07 -2.99
N THR A 218 8.09 -16.81 -3.28
CA THR A 218 7.64 -16.47 -4.63
C THR A 218 6.80 -15.22 -4.60
N LEU A 219 7.14 -14.29 -5.48
CA LEU A 219 6.39 -13.07 -5.73
C LEU A 219 5.74 -13.16 -7.11
N ALA A 220 4.42 -12.99 -7.17
CA ALA A 220 3.66 -12.90 -8.42
C ALA A 220 3.04 -11.51 -8.51
N LEU A 221 3.35 -10.76 -9.57
CA LEU A 221 2.85 -9.40 -9.73
C LEU A 221 2.01 -9.30 -11.02
N PRO A 222 0.81 -8.68 -10.95
CA PRO A 222 0.05 -8.41 -12.15
C PRO A 222 0.73 -7.32 -12.97
N ARG A 223 0.51 -7.29 -14.29
CA ARG A 223 1.00 -6.18 -15.14
C ARG A 223 0.39 -4.84 -14.75
N ALA A 224 -0.90 -4.84 -14.44
CA ALA A 224 -1.65 -3.68 -14.02
C ALA A 224 -2.35 -4.02 -12.70
N PHE A 225 -2.13 -3.20 -11.69
CA PHE A 225 -2.90 -3.30 -10.47
C PHE A 225 -4.34 -2.83 -10.74
N PRO A 226 -5.34 -3.41 -10.05
CA PRO A 226 -6.68 -2.87 -10.04
C PRO A 226 -6.67 -1.38 -9.64
N PRO A 227 -7.66 -0.59 -10.05
CA PRO A 227 -7.79 0.79 -9.60
C PRO A 227 -7.78 0.86 -8.07
N ALA A 228 -7.08 1.86 -7.51
CA ALA A 228 -7.06 2.11 -6.07
C ALA A 228 -8.39 2.68 -5.54
N GLU A 229 -9.41 2.81 -6.39
CA GLU A 229 -10.75 3.30 -6.06
C GLU A 229 -11.82 2.23 -6.26
N PRO A 230 -12.90 2.22 -5.45
CA PRO A 230 -14.08 1.43 -5.74
C PRO A 230 -14.71 1.82 -7.08
N PRO A 231 -15.24 0.86 -7.85
CA PRO A 231 -16.05 1.19 -9.00
C PRO A 231 -17.20 2.09 -8.55
N LYS A 232 -17.38 3.22 -9.24
CA LYS A 232 -18.52 4.10 -9.01
C LYS A 232 -19.79 3.25 -9.14
N PRO A 233 -20.73 3.30 -8.18
CA PRO A 233 -22.00 2.60 -8.31
C PRO A 233 -22.63 2.93 -9.67
N SER A 234 -23.13 1.91 -10.37
CA SER A 234 -23.86 2.14 -11.63
C SER A 234 -25.10 2.97 -11.31
N VAL A 235 -25.04 4.28 -11.59
CA VAL A 235 -26.11 5.22 -11.25
C VAL A 235 -27.24 5.08 -12.28
N ILE A 236 -28.08 4.06 -12.10
CA ILE A 236 -29.44 4.10 -12.63
C ILE A 236 -30.32 4.57 -11.46
N GLY A 237 -30.57 5.88 -11.40
CA GLY A 237 -31.66 6.47 -10.60
C GLY A 237 -31.31 7.27 -9.34
N ALA A 238 -30.04 7.49 -8.98
CA ALA A 238 -29.73 8.39 -7.87
C ALA A 238 -29.87 9.86 -8.31
N LYS A 239 -30.66 10.66 -7.58
CA LYS A 239 -30.70 12.12 -7.77
C LYS A 239 -29.28 12.68 -7.63
N PRO A 240 -28.82 13.58 -8.52
CA PRO A 240 -27.47 14.13 -8.44
C PRO A 240 -27.27 14.81 -7.09
N LYS A 241 -26.28 14.35 -6.32
CA LYS A 241 -25.88 15.01 -5.07
C LYS A 241 -25.27 16.36 -5.42
N THR A 242 -25.70 17.41 -4.73
CA THR A 242 -25.20 18.77 -4.93
C THR A 242 -23.73 18.85 -4.51
N ARG A 243 -22.85 19.28 -5.43
CA ARG A 243 -21.45 19.60 -5.14
C ARG A 243 -21.41 20.88 -4.30
N MET A 244 -20.68 20.85 -3.18
CA MET A 244 -20.54 21.98 -2.25
C MET A 244 -19.10 22.46 -2.21
N GLN A 245 -18.87 23.74 -1.90
CA GLN A 245 -17.52 24.23 -1.64
C GLN A 245 -16.91 23.51 -0.44
N ILE A 246 -15.67 23.05 -0.59
CA ILE A 246 -14.91 22.40 0.46
C ILE A 246 -13.74 23.31 0.82
N THR A 247 -13.56 23.58 2.11
CA THR A 247 -12.39 24.30 2.64
C THR A 247 -11.60 23.35 3.51
N VAL A 248 -10.31 23.21 3.23
CA VAL A 248 -9.38 22.37 3.99
C VAL A 248 -8.31 23.29 4.58
N PRO A 249 -8.37 23.55 5.90
CA PRO A 249 -7.33 24.30 6.60
C PRO A 249 -5.97 23.62 6.45
N ALA A 250 -4.91 24.40 6.25
CA ALA A 250 -3.56 23.86 6.21
C ALA A 250 -3.10 23.36 7.59
N ALA A 251 -3.78 23.77 8.67
CA ALA A 251 -3.60 23.28 10.03
C ALA A 251 -4.02 21.81 10.23
N ASP A 252 -4.91 21.28 9.37
CA ASP A 252 -5.45 19.92 9.48
C ASP A 252 -4.56 18.88 8.77
N PHE A 253 -3.29 19.21 8.54
CA PHE A 253 -2.38 18.31 7.83
C PHE A 253 -2.14 17.02 8.62
N VAL A 254 -1.99 15.94 7.88
CA VAL A 254 -1.57 14.62 8.34
C VAL A 254 -0.27 14.23 7.62
N ARG A 255 0.45 13.26 8.19
CA ARG A 255 1.67 12.67 7.61
C ARG A 255 2.71 13.70 7.14
N PRO A 256 3.15 14.62 8.02
CA PRO A 256 4.12 15.66 7.66
C PRO A 256 5.49 15.08 7.29
N LEU A 257 6.20 15.78 6.42
CA LEU A 257 7.65 15.68 6.23
C LEU A 257 8.22 17.09 6.22
N ASN A 258 9.05 17.42 7.22
CA ASN A 258 9.77 18.68 7.32
C ASN A 258 8.90 19.95 7.30
N VAL A 259 7.62 19.85 7.69
CA VAL A 259 6.68 20.98 7.78
C VAL A 259 6.29 21.25 9.23
N ALA A 260 5.84 22.46 9.53
CA ALA A 260 5.27 22.84 10.81
C ALA A 260 4.22 23.95 10.62
N LEU A 261 3.40 24.17 11.65
CA LEU A 261 2.60 25.38 11.74
C LEU A 261 3.41 26.53 12.29
N GLY A 262 3.03 27.73 11.92
CA GLY A 262 3.66 28.93 12.41
C GLY A 262 3.60 29.12 13.93
N GLY A 263 2.51 28.70 14.56
CA GLY A 263 2.30 28.91 15.99
C GLY A 263 1.94 30.36 16.36
N PRO A 264 1.59 30.61 17.63
CA PRO A 264 0.88 31.83 18.05
C PRO A 264 1.69 33.13 17.98
N ASN A 265 3.02 33.07 17.94
CA ASN A 265 3.90 34.23 18.10
C ASN A 265 4.79 34.47 16.88
N ASN A 266 4.21 34.48 15.68
CA ASN A 266 4.97 34.79 14.47
C ASN A 266 4.18 35.69 13.49
N THR A 267 4.89 36.22 12.49
CA THR A 267 4.33 37.09 11.44
C THR A 267 3.70 36.33 10.28
N TYR A 268 3.81 34.99 10.27
CA TYR A 268 3.33 34.14 9.18
C TYR A 268 1.89 33.67 9.40
N GLY A 269 1.42 33.63 10.64
CA GLY A 269 0.10 33.13 11.04
C GLY A 269 0.19 31.80 11.79
N ALA A 270 -0.62 31.66 12.82
CA ALA A 270 -0.59 30.48 13.69
C ALA A 270 -1.11 29.19 13.00
N ASP A 271 -2.03 29.35 12.06
CA ASP A 271 -2.71 28.31 11.29
C ASP A 271 -2.05 28.05 9.92
N VAL A 272 -0.83 28.57 9.72
CA VAL A 272 -0.14 28.56 8.42
C VAL A 272 0.92 27.47 8.39
N LEU A 273 0.81 26.60 7.40
CA LEU A 273 1.77 25.56 7.11
C LEU A 273 3.00 26.16 6.43
N LEU A 274 4.16 25.92 7.03
CA LEU A 274 5.45 26.43 6.61
C LEU A 274 6.55 25.36 6.75
N ASN A 275 7.77 25.70 6.33
CA ASN A 275 8.93 24.83 6.53
C ASN A 275 9.16 24.58 8.03
N GLY A 276 9.33 23.34 8.47
CA GLY A 276 9.51 23.01 9.88
C GLY A 276 10.96 23.21 10.37
N PRO A 277 11.22 23.15 11.69
CA PRO A 277 12.57 23.19 12.27
C PRO A 277 13.49 22.08 11.71
N PRO A 278 14.74 22.38 11.32
CA PRO A 278 15.51 23.58 11.65
C PRO A 278 15.40 24.72 10.61
N TYR A 279 14.30 24.79 9.84
CA TYR A 279 13.99 25.86 8.89
C TYR A 279 15.00 26.02 7.72
N ASN A 280 15.86 25.03 7.50
CA ASN A 280 16.79 24.98 6.38
C ASN A 280 16.14 24.45 5.10
N ASP A 281 16.85 24.57 3.98
CA ASP A 281 16.37 24.05 2.70
C ASP A 281 16.38 22.52 2.66
N ARG A 282 15.19 21.94 2.46
CA ARG A 282 14.95 20.50 2.40
C ARG A 282 13.57 20.19 1.81
N PRO A 283 13.32 18.94 1.39
CA PRO A 283 12.03 18.54 0.87
C PRO A 283 10.92 18.70 1.90
N ASN A 284 9.82 19.35 1.51
CA ASN A 284 8.64 19.55 2.34
C ASN A 284 7.44 18.82 1.75
N ARG A 285 6.65 18.19 2.61
CA ARG A 285 5.42 17.53 2.23
C ARG A 285 4.40 17.55 3.37
N ALA A 286 3.14 17.74 3.01
CA ALA A 286 1.99 17.58 3.89
C ALA A 286 0.85 16.91 3.12
N GLU A 287 0.06 16.11 3.83
CA GLU A 287 -1.16 15.52 3.30
C GLU A 287 -2.39 16.01 4.05
N PHE A 288 -3.55 15.95 3.41
CA PHE A 288 -4.82 16.38 3.98
C PHE A 288 -5.90 15.39 3.58
N GLU A 289 -6.72 15.02 4.55
CA GLU A 289 -7.87 14.13 4.36
C GLU A 289 -9.15 14.94 4.47
N PHE A 290 -10.02 14.86 3.47
CA PHE A 290 -11.30 15.57 3.48
C PHE A 290 -12.36 14.80 2.69
N ASN A 291 -13.63 15.00 3.05
CA ASN A 291 -14.75 14.37 2.37
C ASN A 291 -15.43 15.34 1.40
N ALA A 292 -15.76 14.87 0.20
CA ALA A 292 -16.68 15.57 -0.71
C ALA A 292 -18.06 14.90 -0.68
N SER A 293 -19.12 15.69 -0.51
CA SER A 293 -20.50 15.20 -0.54
C SER A 293 -20.90 14.62 -1.90
N ALA A 294 -20.24 15.06 -2.97
CA ALA A 294 -20.41 14.60 -4.34
C ALA A 294 -19.09 14.72 -5.11
N GLY A 295 -18.79 13.71 -5.93
CA GLY A 295 -17.65 13.75 -6.83
C GLY A 295 -17.87 14.70 -8.02
N GLY A 296 -16.78 15.05 -8.71
CA GLY A 296 -16.83 15.88 -9.91
C GLY A 296 -15.67 16.86 -10.00
N THR A 297 -15.77 17.78 -10.96
CA THR A 297 -14.72 18.76 -11.23
C THR A 297 -14.86 19.95 -10.29
N TYR A 298 -13.75 20.34 -9.68
CA TYR A 298 -13.63 21.50 -8.81
C TYR A 298 -12.46 22.37 -9.29
N LEU A 299 -12.57 23.67 -9.07
CA LEU A 299 -11.46 24.60 -9.16
C LEU A 299 -10.74 24.60 -7.81
N LEU A 300 -9.47 24.22 -7.81
CA LEU A 300 -8.60 24.39 -6.66
C LEU A 300 -8.17 25.86 -6.57
N LYS A 301 -8.48 26.49 -5.45
CA LYS A 301 -7.89 27.76 -5.02
C LYS A 301 -7.08 27.51 -3.76
N VAL A 302 -5.99 28.25 -3.59
CA VAL A 302 -5.15 28.13 -2.40
C VAL A 302 -4.90 29.51 -1.84
N GLU A 303 -5.07 29.67 -0.53
CA GLU A 303 -4.64 30.85 0.20
C GLU A 303 -3.20 30.64 0.66
N TYR A 304 -2.27 31.42 0.13
CA TYR A 304 -0.86 31.34 0.50
C TYR A 304 -0.15 32.68 0.42
N ALA A 305 1.02 32.77 1.06
CA ALA A 305 1.96 33.87 0.94
C ALA A 305 3.29 33.39 0.36
N ALA A 306 3.83 34.14 -0.61
CA ALA A 306 5.13 33.89 -1.21
C ALA A 306 5.82 35.18 -1.64
N ALA A 307 7.04 35.43 -1.16
CA ALA A 307 7.87 36.52 -1.70
C ALA A 307 8.51 36.13 -3.05
N ASP A 308 8.85 34.84 -3.20
CA ASP A 308 9.48 34.28 -4.39
C ASP A 308 8.72 33.06 -4.91
N ALA A 309 8.90 32.75 -6.21
CA ALA A 309 8.29 31.59 -6.84
C ALA A 309 8.82 30.29 -6.22
N ARG A 310 7.92 29.51 -5.60
CA ARG A 310 8.22 28.20 -5.02
C ARG A 310 7.13 27.22 -5.46
N PRO A 311 7.12 26.82 -6.74
CA PRO A 311 6.09 25.92 -7.22
C PRO A 311 6.15 24.59 -6.48
N VAL A 312 4.98 24.06 -6.18
CA VAL A 312 4.75 22.79 -5.50
C VAL A 312 4.01 21.86 -6.43
N ARG A 313 4.22 20.56 -6.25
CA ARG A 313 3.37 19.54 -6.85
C ARG A 313 2.15 19.35 -5.95
N ILE A 314 0.98 19.36 -6.56
CA ILE A 314 -0.26 18.91 -5.94
C ILE A 314 -0.57 17.52 -6.46
N LEU A 315 -0.66 16.57 -5.53
CA LEU A 315 -1.17 15.25 -5.80
C LEU A 315 -2.55 15.12 -5.19
N LEU A 316 -3.45 14.45 -5.90
CA LEU A 316 -4.75 14.09 -5.39
C LEU A 316 -4.87 12.58 -5.50
N ASN A 317 -5.08 11.94 -4.35
CA ASN A 317 -5.24 10.50 -4.23
C ASN A 317 -4.11 9.66 -4.86
N GLY A 318 -2.87 10.14 -4.75
CA GLY A 318 -1.66 9.44 -5.23
C GLY A 318 -1.18 9.86 -6.62
N GLU A 319 -1.99 10.60 -7.38
CA GLU A 319 -1.64 11.07 -8.73
C GLU A 319 -1.30 12.55 -8.73
N VAL A 320 -0.28 12.96 -9.49
CA VAL A 320 0.06 14.37 -9.70
C VAL A 320 -1.01 15.00 -10.58
N VAL A 321 -1.81 15.91 -10.03
CA VAL A 321 -2.89 16.60 -10.77
C VAL A 321 -2.51 18.01 -11.19
N ILE A 322 -1.59 18.66 -10.46
CA ILE A 322 -1.03 19.96 -10.84
C ILE A 322 0.47 19.93 -10.52
N ALA A 323 1.32 19.98 -11.55
CA ALA A 323 2.76 19.87 -11.39
C ALA A 323 3.41 21.14 -10.79
N GLU A 324 2.88 22.31 -11.13
CA GLU A 324 3.47 23.63 -10.82
C GLU A 324 2.45 24.56 -10.11
N ALA A 325 1.88 24.11 -9.00
CA ALA A 325 0.95 24.92 -8.20
C ALA A 325 1.71 25.94 -7.34
N LEU A 326 1.05 27.03 -6.94
CA LEU A 326 1.58 28.10 -6.09
C LEU A 326 2.87 28.73 -6.64
N GLY A 327 3.05 28.69 -7.97
CA GLY A 327 4.23 29.24 -8.64
C GLY A 327 4.29 30.77 -8.66
N SER A 328 3.14 31.45 -8.48
CA SER A 328 3.06 32.91 -8.52
C SER A 328 3.45 33.53 -7.17
N PRO A 329 4.41 34.47 -7.12
CA PRO A 329 4.65 35.26 -5.92
C PRO A 329 3.42 36.10 -5.54
N THR A 330 3.19 36.27 -4.24
CA THR A 330 2.13 37.13 -3.69
C THR A 330 2.65 38.41 -3.05
N GLY A 331 3.98 38.58 -2.98
CA GLY A 331 4.67 39.83 -2.64
C GLY A 331 5.51 39.77 -1.37
N CYS A 332 5.17 38.90 -0.41
CA CYS A 332 5.94 38.69 0.82
C CYS A 332 5.57 37.36 1.50
N TRP A 333 6.27 36.99 2.57
CA TRP A 333 6.06 35.74 3.32
C TRP A 333 5.03 35.85 4.46
N THR A 334 4.62 37.06 4.85
CA THR A 334 3.74 37.31 6.01
C THR A 334 2.27 37.25 5.64
N THR A 335 1.40 37.28 6.65
CA THR A 335 -0.06 37.27 6.48
C THR A 335 -0.57 38.38 5.56
N ASP A 336 0.10 39.54 5.51
CA ASP A 336 -0.31 40.70 4.70
C ASP A 336 -0.31 40.42 3.19
N CYS A 337 0.51 39.45 2.77
CA CYS A 337 0.59 39.00 1.38
C CYS A 337 -0.12 37.68 1.13
N GLN A 338 -0.93 37.18 2.07
CA GLN A 338 -1.77 36.02 1.78
C GLN A 338 -2.79 36.38 0.71
N ARG A 339 -2.85 35.58 -0.34
CA ARG A 339 -3.81 35.74 -1.44
C ARG A 339 -4.44 34.39 -1.76
N VAL A 340 -5.73 34.42 -2.05
CA VAL A 340 -6.45 33.26 -2.60
C VAL A 340 -6.28 33.28 -4.12
N LEU A 341 -5.50 32.35 -4.65
CA LEU A 341 -5.26 32.27 -6.10
C LEU A 341 -5.74 30.93 -6.65
N ASN A 342 -6.24 30.96 -7.89
CA ASN A 342 -6.62 29.78 -8.65
C ASN A 342 -5.36 28.96 -9.01
N GLN A 343 -5.40 27.65 -8.80
CA GLN A 343 -4.28 26.74 -9.09
C GLN A 343 -4.57 25.83 -10.28
N GLY A 344 -5.82 25.43 -10.48
CA GLY A 344 -6.21 24.58 -11.60
C GLY A 344 -7.48 23.78 -11.32
N ARG A 345 -7.95 23.07 -12.35
CA ARG A 345 -9.11 22.18 -12.26
C ARG A 345 -8.63 20.80 -11.83
N LEU A 346 -9.36 20.17 -10.93
CA LEU A 346 -9.12 18.78 -10.53
C LEU A 346 -10.45 18.05 -10.30
N THR A 347 -10.41 16.73 -10.29
CA THR A 347 -11.60 15.91 -10.08
C THR A 347 -11.56 15.27 -8.71
N LEU A 348 -12.49 15.66 -7.83
CA LEU A 348 -12.67 15.03 -6.53
C LEU A 348 -13.53 13.76 -6.66
N ARG A 349 -13.21 12.77 -5.83
CA ARG A 349 -14.06 11.60 -5.58
C ARG A 349 -15.19 11.99 -4.64
N GLU A 350 -16.33 11.32 -4.72
CA GLU A 350 -17.30 11.36 -3.61
C GLU A 350 -16.70 10.64 -2.40
N GLY A 351 -16.91 11.17 -1.19
CA GLY A 351 -16.29 10.66 0.03
C GLY A 351 -14.86 11.15 0.19
N LEU A 352 -13.99 10.29 0.74
CA LEU A 352 -12.64 10.65 1.16
C LEU A 352 -11.74 10.97 -0.03
N ASN A 353 -11.04 12.10 0.06
CA ASN A 353 -9.96 12.50 -0.82
C ASN A 353 -8.72 12.80 0.01
N VAL A 354 -7.55 12.45 -0.55
CA VAL A 354 -6.24 12.78 0.02
C VAL A 354 -5.54 13.77 -0.88
N LEU A 355 -5.42 15.02 -0.43
CA LEU A 355 -4.58 16.02 -1.09
C LEU A 355 -3.17 15.92 -0.52
N ARG A 356 -2.15 15.89 -1.36
CA ARG A 356 -0.76 16.07 -0.97
C ARG A 356 -0.20 17.31 -1.65
N VAL A 357 0.48 18.13 -0.86
CA VAL A 357 1.37 19.18 -1.36
C VAL A 357 2.80 18.76 -1.09
N GLU A 358 3.66 18.82 -2.11
CA GLU A 358 5.08 18.48 -1.96
C GLU A 358 5.99 19.36 -2.81
N ARG A 359 7.20 19.56 -2.30
CA ARG A 359 8.30 20.21 -3.03
C ARG A 359 9.62 19.62 -2.55
N GLY A 360 10.60 19.49 -3.45
CA GLY A 360 11.95 18.99 -3.12
C GLY A 360 12.82 19.97 -2.31
N SER A 361 12.27 21.11 -1.92
CA SER A 361 12.94 22.24 -1.25
C SER A 361 11.84 23.06 -0.52
N VAL A 362 12.19 24.15 0.19
CA VAL A 362 11.23 25.01 0.91
C VAL A 362 10.04 25.45 0.05
N PHE A 363 8.83 25.47 0.57
CA PHE A 363 7.62 25.83 -0.19
C PHE A 363 7.01 27.17 0.27
N PRO A 364 5.91 27.66 -0.35
CA PRO A 364 5.16 28.81 0.12
C PRO A 364 4.55 28.62 1.52
N HIS A 365 4.10 29.71 2.13
CA HIS A 365 3.37 29.67 3.40
C HIS A 365 1.88 29.47 3.11
N ILE A 366 1.36 28.28 3.40
CA ILE A 366 0.03 27.84 2.96
C ILE A 366 -0.95 27.92 4.11
N ARG A 367 -2.08 28.59 3.92
CA ARG A 367 -3.12 28.73 4.95
C ARG A 367 -4.28 27.78 4.76
N LYS A 368 -4.81 27.65 3.55
CA LYS A 368 -5.92 26.73 3.25
C LYS A 368 -6.06 26.42 1.77
N PHE A 369 -6.71 25.30 1.50
CA PHE A 369 -7.15 24.88 0.18
C PHE A 369 -8.66 25.04 0.09
N VAL A 370 -9.14 25.55 -1.04
CA VAL A 370 -10.56 25.72 -1.33
C VAL A 370 -10.87 25.02 -2.64
N PHE A 371 -11.82 24.10 -2.60
CA PHE A 371 -12.34 23.40 -3.76
C PHE A 371 -13.71 23.99 -4.08
N GLU A 372 -13.75 24.82 -5.12
CA GLU A 372 -14.99 25.44 -5.58
C GLU A 372 -15.62 24.54 -6.66
N PRO A 373 -16.89 24.11 -6.49
CA PRO A 373 -17.57 23.31 -7.50
C PRO A 373 -17.55 24.02 -8.84
N MET A 374 -17.28 23.27 -9.90
CA MET A 374 -17.52 23.73 -11.26
C MET A 374 -18.78 23.05 -11.78
N ASP A 375 -19.59 23.80 -12.50
CA ASP A 375 -20.80 23.28 -13.16
C ASP A 375 -20.43 22.26 -14.25
#